data_AF-A0A6A4V957-F1
#
_entry.id   AF-A0A6A4V957-F1
#
_cell.length_a   1.000
_cell.length_b   1.000
_cell.length_c   1.000
_cell.angle_alpha   90.00
_cell.angle_beta   90.00
_cell.angle_gamma   90.00
#
_symmetry.space_group_name_H-M   'P 1'
#
loop_
_entity.id
_entity.type
_entity.pdbx_description
1 polymer ?
#
loop_
_entity_poly.entity_id
_entity_poly.type
_entity_poly.pdbx_seq_one_letter_code
_entity_poly.pdbx_strand_id
1 'polypeptide(L)'
;MAARLLSDADTMSALTLRLEVPFESEQHAQIAYNSLRVDREPSRATTRRQLSVAADRLVAHLEAPDARSLRTAANALLDLVVLVCRTLERFGAERHAAV
;
A
#
# COMPACT_ATOMS: atom_id res chain seq x y z
N MET A 1 11.74 -4.22 25.58
CA MET A 1 12.84 -4.39 24.60
C MET A 1 12.95 -5.87 24.27
N ALA A 2 12.11 -6.38 23.37
CA ALA A 2 12.10 -7.78 22.95
C ALA A 2 11.54 -7.87 21.52
N ALA A 3 12.39 -7.58 20.53
CA ALA A 3 12.09 -7.88 19.14
C ALA A 3 12.30 -9.38 18.95
N ARG A 4 11.18 -10.09 18.86
CA ARG A 4 11.09 -11.55 18.79
C ARG A 4 11.42 -12.00 17.38
N LEU A 5 12.59 -12.63 17.25
CA LEU A 5 12.93 -13.77 16.39
C LEU A 5 11.99 -13.99 15.19
N LEU A 6 12.44 -13.58 13.99
CA LEU A 6 11.99 -14.19 12.75
C LEU A 6 12.93 -15.34 12.45
N SER A 7 12.36 -16.54 12.48
CA SER A 7 13.03 -17.80 12.19
C SER A 7 13.62 -17.82 10.79
N ASP A 8 14.89 -18.21 10.72
CA ASP A 8 15.49 -18.84 9.54
C ASP A 8 14.76 -20.16 9.26
N ALA A 9 14.08 -20.23 8.12
CA ALA A 9 13.65 -21.47 7.48
C ALA A 9 13.58 -21.22 5.96
N ASP A 10 14.73 -21.38 5.31
CA ASP A 10 14.94 -21.69 3.88
C ASP A 10 13.80 -21.36 2.89
N THR A 11 13.88 -20.23 2.18
CA THR A 11 13.14 -19.97 0.93
C THR A 11 13.88 -18.87 0.16
N MET A 12 14.11 -19.06 -1.15
CA MET A 12 14.68 -18.07 -2.10
C MET A 12 14.56 -16.63 -1.62
N SER A 13 15.69 -15.90 -1.51
CA SER A 13 15.74 -14.51 -1.02
C SER A 13 14.67 -13.64 -1.70
N ALA A 14 13.55 -13.44 -1.02
CA ALA A 14 12.46 -12.64 -1.55
C ALA A 14 12.91 -11.18 -1.63
N LEU A 15 12.60 -10.53 -2.75
CA LEU A 15 12.87 -9.12 -2.93
C LEU A 15 11.76 -8.31 -2.26
N THR A 16 12.16 -7.29 -1.51
CA THR A 16 11.25 -6.41 -0.78
C THR A 16 11.30 -5.00 -1.32
N LEU A 17 10.15 -4.34 -1.42
CA LEU A 17 10.03 -2.92 -1.75
C LEU A 17 9.16 -2.22 -0.70
N ARG A 18 9.63 -1.09 -0.19
CA ARG A 18 8.86 -0.18 0.67
C ARG A 18 8.57 1.10 -0.10
N LEU A 19 7.29 1.46 -0.18
CA LEU A 19 6.80 2.70 -0.81
C LEU A 19 6.09 3.55 0.23
N GLU A 20 6.34 4.85 0.19
CA GLU A 20 5.66 5.83 1.04
C GLU A 20 5.06 6.92 0.14
N VAL A 21 3.74 7.06 0.19
CA VAL A 21 3.00 8.04 -0.61
C VAL A 21 2.44 9.09 0.32
N PRO A 22 2.91 10.35 0.25
CA PRO A 22 2.36 11.45 1.03
C PRO A 22 1.00 11.90 0.48
N PHE A 23 0.07 12.20 1.38
CA PHE A 23 -1.22 12.81 1.09
C PHE A 23 -1.32 14.18 1.76
N GLU A 24 -2.27 15.00 1.33
CA GLU A 24 -2.48 16.36 1.88
C GLU A 24 -2.92 16.37 3.36
N SER A 25 -3.52 15.28 3.83
CA SER A 25 -3.94 15.12 5.22
C SER A 25 -3.90 13.66 5.66
N GLU A 26 -3.82 13.44 6.98
CA GLU A 26 -4.00 12.12 7.59
C GLU A 26 -5.35 11.48 7.20
N GLN A 27 -6.40 12.30 7.08
CA GLN A 27 -7.71 11.82 6.62
C GLN A 27 -7.65 11.26 5.19
N HIS A 28 -6.97 11.95 4.27
CA HIS A 28 -6.80 11.47 2.90
C HIS A 28 -5.97 10.18 2.86
N ALA A 29 -4.90 10.09 3.64
CA ALA A 29 -4.11 8.85 3.77
C ALA A 29 -4.96 7.68 4.31
N GLN A 30 -5.82 7.96 5.30
CA GLN A 30 -6.72 6.97 5.89
C GLN A 30 -7.81 6.50 4.91
N ILE A 31 -8.37 7.42 4.10
CA ILE A 31 -9.30 7.07 3.01
C ILE A 31 -8.59 6.16 2.00
N ALA A 32 -7.40 6.55 1.55
CA ALA A 32 -6.63 5.76 0.60
C ALA A 32 -6.35 4.35 1.11
N TYR A 33 -5.88 4.22 2.35
CA TYR A 33 -5.69 2.92 2.98
C TYR A 33 -6.98 2.08 3.04
N ASN A 34 -8.09 2.69 3.45
CA ASN A 34 -9.37 1.99 3.55
C ASN A 34 -9.88 1.53 2.19
N SER A 35 -9.66 2.29 1.11
CA SER A 35 -10.00 1.91 -0.25
C SER A 35 -9.12 0.77 -0.78
N LEU A 36 -7.82 0.81 -0.48
CA LEU A 36 -6.83 -0.11 -1.07
C LEU A 36 -6.64 -1.42 -0.29
N ARG A 37 -6.96 -1.45 1.01
CA ARG A 37 -6.79 -2.66 1.85
C ARG A 37 -7.76 -3.80 1.54
N VAL A 38 -8.88 -3.51 0.87
CA VAL A 38 -10.00 -4.44 0.71
C VAL A 38 -9.68 -5.54 -0.30
N ASP A 39 -8.75 -5.29 -1.21
CA ASP A 39 -8.23 -6.33 -2.11
C ASP A 39 -7.24 -7.23 -1.35
N ARG A 40 -7.76 -8.33 -0.82
CA ARG A 40 -6.91 -9.45 -0.39
C ARG A 40 -6.36 -10.11 -1.64
N GLU A 41 -5.05 -10.10 -1.74
CA GLU A 41 -4.33 -10.82 -2.78
C GLU A 41 -4.82 -12.28 -2.82
N PRO A 42 -5.20 -12.83 -3.99
CA PRO A 42 -5.70 -14.19 -4.09
C PRO A 42 -4.69 -15.17 -3.50
N SER A 43 -5.13 -16.24 -2.84
CA SER A 43 -4.27 -17.21 -2.13
C SER A 43 -3.16 -17.86 -2.98
N ARG A 44 -3.20 -17.70 -4.31
CA ARG A 44 -2.18 -18.19 -5.26
C ARG A 44 -1.17 -17.13 -5.67
N ALA A 45 -1.28 -15.90 -5.17
CA ALA A 45 -0.36 -14.85 -5.53
C ALA A 45 1.00 -15.10 -4.89
N THR A 46 2.02 -15.03 -5.72
CA THR A 46 3.42 -15.16 -5.30
C THR A 46 3.97 -13.89 -4.65
N THR A 47 3.17 -12.81 -4.65
CA THR A 47 3.54 -11.52 -4.05
C THR A 47 2.72 -11.28 -2.80
N ARG A 48 3.35 -10.82 -1.73
CA ARG A 48 2.70 -10.34 -0.51
C ARG A 48 2.68 -8.82 -0.49
N ARG A 49 1.56 -8.26 -0.03
CA ARG A 49 1.36 -6.82 0.15
C ARG A 49 0.85 -6.54 1.55
N GLN A 50 1.51 -5.63 2.26
CA GLN A 50 1.05 -5.08 3.52
C GLN A 50 0.92 -3.56 3.39
N LEU A 51 -0.21 -3.01 3.82
CA LEU A 51 -0.48 -1.59 3.81
C LEU A 51 -0.63 -1.10 5.25
N SER A 52 -0.16 0.11 5.52
CA SER A 52 -0.37 0.83 6.77
C SER A 52 -0.43 2.34 6.52
N VAL A 53 -0.85 3.10 7.54
CA VAL A 53 -0.86 4.57 7.53
C VAL A 53 0.07 5.05 8.63
N ALA A 54 0.89 6.04 8.29
CA ALA A 54 1.76 6.75 9.24
C ALA A 54 1.52 8.26 9.06
N ALA A 55 0.65 8.83 9.89
CA ALA A 55 0.16 10.20 9.76
C ALA A 55 -0.43 10.47 8.37
N ASP A 56 0.16 11.40 7.61
CA ASP A 56 -0.24 11.79 6.26
C ASP A 56 0.30 10.86 5.16
N ARG A 57 0.97 9.75 5.51
CA ARG A 57 1.58 8.83 4.54
C ARG A 57 0.90 7.47 4.49
N LEU A 58 0.59 7.01 3.29
CA LEU A 58 0.30 5.61 3.02
C LEU A 58 1.63 4.85 2.84
N VAL A 59 1.83 3.83 3.66
CA VAL A 59 3.03 2.98 3.61
C VAL A 59 2.65 1.62 3.04
N ALA A 60 3.38 1.18 2.01
CA ALA A 60 3.20 -0.12 1.38
C ALA A 60 4.48 -0.93 1.44
N HIS A 61 4.36 -2.17 1.90
CA HIS A 61 5.40 -3.19 1.88
C HIS A 61 5.01 -4.28 0.91
N LEU A 62 5.88 -4.51 -0.08
CA LEU A 62 5.73 -5.54 -1.09
C LEU A 62 6.86 -6.54 -0.96
N GLU A 63 6.55 -7.82 -1.08
CA GLU A 63 7.52 -8.92 -1.03
C GLU A 63 7.19 -9.90 -2.17
N ALA A 64 8.18 -10.21 -3.01
CA ALA A 64 8.01 -11.07 -4.18
C ALA A 64 9.27 -11.93 -4.44
N PRO A 65 9.15 -13.09 -5.11
CA PRO A 65 10.30 -13.98 -5.36
C PRO A 65 11.31 -13.42 -6.38
N ASP A 66 10.90 -12.47 -7.23
CA ASP A 66 11.71 -11.95 -8.31
C ASP A 66 11.33 -10.49 -8.65
N ALA A 67 12.24 -9.79 -9.34
CA ALA A 67 12.09 -8.36 -9.63
C ALA A 67 10.94 -8.08 -10.61
N ARG A 68 10.58 -9.05 -11.47
CA ARG A 68 9.47 -8.90 -12.41
C ARG A 68 8.15 -8.88 -11.65
N SER A 69 7.96 -9.84 -10.75
CA SER A 69 6.78 -9.94 -9.88
C SER A 69 6.66 -8.72 -8.97
N LEU A 70 7.78 -8.26 -8.38
CA LEU A 70 7.82 -7.05 -7.56
C LEU A 70 7.42 -5.80 -8.34
N ARG A 71 7.98 -5.62 -9.56
CA ARG A 71 7.64 -4.50 -10.45
C ARG A 71 6.17 -4.52 -10.85
N THR A 72 5.62 -5.68 -11.21
CA THR A 72 4.21 -5.81 -11.58
C THR A 72 3.30 -5.42 -10.41
N ALA A 73 3.60 -5.90 -9.20
CA ALA A 73 2.79 -5.58 -8.02
C ALA A 73 2.92 -4.10 -7.61
N ALA A 74 4.12 -3.52 -7.70
CA ALA A 74 4.33 -2.10 -7.43
C ALA A 74 3.55 -1.23 -8.42
N ASN A 75 3.60 -1.52 -9.72
CA ASN A 75 2.85 -0.79 -10.74
C ASN A 75 1.34 -0.89 -10.50
N ALA A 76 0.82 -2.10 -10.26
CA ALA A 76 -0.60 -2.29 -9.98
C ALA A 76 -1.07 -1.50 -8.75
N LEU A 77 -0.25 -1.46 -7.69
CA LEU A 77 -0.54 -0.64 -6.51
C LEU A 77 -0.55 0.86 -6.85
N LEU A 78 0.44 1.35 -7.59
CA LEU A 78 0.55 2.76 -7.96
C LEU A 78 -0.60 3.20 -8.87
N ASP A 79 -1.06 2.35 -9.79
CA ASP A 79 -2.24 2.63 -10.62
C ASP A 79 -3.49 2.84 -9.76
N LEU A 80 -3.68 2.00 -8.74
CA LEU A 80 -4.79 2.16 -7.79
C LEU A 80 -4.64 3.41 -6.91
N VAL A 81 -3.41 3.75 -6.48
CA VAL A 81 -3.14 4.99 -5.74
C VAL A 81 -3.49 6.21 -6.60
N VAL A 82 -3.10 6.21 -7.88
CA VAL A 82 -3.45 7.29 -8.83
C VAL A 82 -4.97 7.40 -8.97
N LEU A 83 -5.69 6.27 -9.05
CA LEU A 83 -7.15 6.29 -9.09
C LEU A 83 -7.75 6.93 -7.83
N VAL A 84 -7.27 6.54 -6.64
CA VAL A 84 -7.71 7.12 -5.37
C VAL A 84 -7.43 8.63 -5.32
N CYS A 85 -6.24 9.07 -5.74
CA CYS A 85 -5.91 10.49 -5.78
C CYS A 85 -6.87 11.26 -6.70
N ARG A 86 -7.14 10.75 -7.90
CA ARG A 86 -8.13 11.35 -8.82
C ARG A 86 -9.53 11.39 -8.23
N THR A 87 -9.93 10.36 -7.49
CA THR A 87 -11.23 10.33 -6.79
C THR A 87 -11.28 11.38 -5.68
N LEU A 88 -10.23 11.52 -4.88
CA LEU A 88 -10.12 12.54 -3.85
C LEU A 88 -10.12 13.95 -4.45
N GLU A 89 -9.39 14.19 -5.54
CA GLU A 89 -9.40 15.48 -6.26
C GLU A 89 -10.79 15.81 -6.81
N ARG A 90 -11.47 14.81 -7.39
CA ARG A 90 -12.77 15.02 -8.04
C ARG A 90 -13.94 15.17 -7.05
N PHE A 91 -13.89 14.48 -5.91
CA PHE A 91 -15.03 14.34 -5.00
C PHE A 91 -14.72 14.72 -3.53
N GLY A 92 -13.46 15.00 -3.18
CA GLY A 92 -13.05 15.34 -1.82
C GLY A 92 -13.44 16.76 -1.39
N ALA A 93 -13.52 17.70 -2.33
CA ALA A 93 -13.88 19.10 -2.06
C ALA A 93 -15.36 19.29 -1.66
N GLU A 94 -16.24 18.36 -2.03
CA GLU A 94 -17.69 18.43 -1.81
C GLU A 94 -18.07 18.57 -0.32
N ARG A 95 -17.19 18.16 0.60
CA ARG A 95 -17.43 18.29 2.05
C ARG A 95 -17.04 19.63 2.67
N HIS A 96 -16.30 20.50 1.98
CA HIS A 96 -15.91 21.82 2.49
C HIS A 96 -16.82 22.97 2.05
N ALA A 97 -17.70 22.75 1.06
CA ALA A 97 -18.59 23.80 0.54
C ALA A 97 -19.95 23.90 1.26
N ALA A 98 -20.16 23.10 2.32
CA ALA A 98 -21.40 23.08 3.11
C ALA A 98 -21.14 23.45 4.58
N VAL A 99 -20.58 24.63 4.81
CA VAL A 99 -20.56 25.32 6.11
C VAL A 99 -20.94 26.78 5.90
#